data_AF-A0A3S0ZXE9-F1
#
_entry.id   AF-A0A3S0ZXE9-F1
#
_cell.length_a   1.000
_cell.length_b   1.000
_cell.length_c   1.000
_cell.angle_alpha   90.00
_cell.angle_beta   90.00
_cell.angle_gamma   90.00
#
_symmetry.space_group_name_H-M   'P 1'
#
loop_
_entity.id
_entity.type
_entity.pdbx_description
1 polymer ?
#
loop_
_entity_poly.entity_id
_entity_poly.type
_entity_poly.pdbx_seq_one_letter_code
_entity_poly.pdbx_strand_id
1 'polypeptide(L)'
;MTPCLRLEVGLVTVAALVVICTQGLKIDFSRLALNRPALFAQKRNFDSECEVNPCPFAKPFLCRSQPKTCIALRFVCDGTPDCDDGFDEEKALCNAAVRPSYDDLFFFLKNEIRWMGPKFFNGANPELVAHALTVASDMHDLSESVGMTPENEDMLRTAFEAVLEGDERPLQNMGMPDGSWHEVHYVLEKLMESGFKY
;
A
#
# COMPACT_ATOMS: atom_id res chain seq x y z
N MET A 1 8.66 -14.01 27.41
CA MET A 1 9.55 -14.68 26.43
C MET A 1 9.28 -16.17 26.48
N THR A 2 8.54 -16.68 25.50
CA THR A 2 8.16 -18.08 25.35
C THR A 2 8.48 -18.49 23.91
N PRO A 3 9.22 -19.58 23.66
CA PRO A 3 9.64 -19.96 22.31
C PRO A 3 8.53 -20.71 21.55
N CYS A 4 8.41 -20.45 20.25
CA CYS A 4 7.58 -21.21 19.33
C CYS A 4 8.16 -22.62 19.14
N LEU A 5 7.42 -23.64 19.58
CA LEU A 5 7.70 -25.05 19.28
C LEU A 5 7.31 -25.36 17.82
N ARG A 6 8.30 -25.76 17.03
CA ARG A 6 8.14 -26.20 15.64
C ARG A 6 7.64 -27.65 15.64
N LEU A 7 6.33 -27.83 15.53
CA LEU A 7 5.74 -29.16 15.30
C LEU A 7 5.90 -29.51 13.81
N GLU A 8 6.55 -30.62 13.48
CA GLU A 8 6.85 -30.99 12.08
C GLU A 8 5.60 -31.35 11.28
N VAL A 9 5.00 -30.35 10.63
CA VAL A 9 3.85 -30.45 9.71
C VAL A 9 4.13 -31.37 8.51
N GLY A 10 5.40 -31.60 8.18
CA GLY A 10 5.83 -32.43 7.05
C GLY A 10 5.46 -33.91 7.19
N LEU A 11 5.50 -34.49 8.38
CA LEU A 11 5.27 -35.93 8.54
C LEU A 11 3.78 -36.30 8.45
N VAL A 12 2.90 -35.41 8.91
CA VAL A 12 1.44 -35.61 8.90
C VAL A 12 0.88 -35.50 7.48
N THR A 13 1.40 -34.56 6.68
CA THR A 13 0.96 -34.36 5.29
C THR A 13 1.35 -35.54 4.39
N VAL A 14 2.56 -36.07 4.54
CA VAL A 14 3.01 -37.26 3.79
C VAL A 14 2.21 -38.50 4.19
N ALA A 15 1.93 -38.71 5.48
CA ALA A 15 1.11 -39.83 5.94
C ALA A 15 -0.33 -39.74 5.38
N ALA A 16 -0.93 -38.55 5.37
CA ALA A 16 -2.28 -38.34 4.82
C ALA A 16 -2.34 -38.64 3.32
N LEU A 17 -1.36 -38.17 2.53
CA LEU A 17 -1.30 -38.44 1.08
C LEU A 17 -1.11 -39.92 0.75
N VAL A 18 -0.31 -40.65 1.54
CA VAL A 18 -0.13 -42.11 1.40
C VAL A 18 -1.41 -42.87 1.72
N VAL A 19 -2.17 -42.46 2.75
CA VAL A 19 -3.46 -43.07 3.09
C VAL A 19 -4.52 -42.79 2.01
N ILE A 20 -4.56 -41.57 1.46
CA ILE A 20 -5.47 -41.20 0.37
C ILE A 20 -5.20 -42.03 -0.89
N CYS A 21 -3.92 -42.22 -1.25
CA CYS A 21 -3.54 -42.97 -2.45
C CYS A 21 -3.77 -44.49 -2.32
N THR A 22 -3.62 -45.05 -1.12
CA THR A 22 -3.74 -46.50 -0.90
C THR A 22 -5.18 -46.96 -0.66
N GLN A 23 -6.05 -46.09 -0.15
CA GLN A 23 -7.44 -46.43 0.16
C GLN A 23 -8.46 -45.94 -0.88
N GLY A 24 -8.02 -45.25 -1.94
CA GLY A 24 -8.90 -44.86 -3.06
C GLY A 24 -10.06 -43.93 -2.66
N LEU A 25 -9.92 -43.21 -1.54
CA LEU A 25 -10.91 -42.25 -1.07
C LEU A 25 -10.95 -41.05 -2.03
N LYS A 26 -11.99 -40.98 -2.87
CA LYS A 26 -12.31 -39.78 -3.64
C LYS A 26 -12.73 -38.67 -2.67
N ILE A 27 -11.86 -37.69 -2.47
CA ILE A 27 -12.23 -36.47 -1.74
C ILE A 27 -13.14 -35.68 -2.68
N ASP A 28 -14.42 -35.57 -2.30
CA ASP A 28 -15.39 -34.79 -3.05
C ASP A 28 -15.22 -33.29 -2.72
N PHE A 29 -14.50 -32.57 -3.58
CA PHE A 29 -14.27 -31.13 -3.46
C PHE A 29 -15.55 -30.30 -3.62
N SER A 30 -16.68 -30.91 -3.98
CA SER A 30 -17.97 -30.21 -4.12
C SER A 30 -18.49 -29.64 -2.80
N ARG A 31 -17.94 -30.05 -1.66
CA ARG A 31 -18.24 -29.50 -0.32
C ARG A 31 -17.17 -28.58 0.26
N LEU A 32 -16.13 -28.24 -0.52
CA LEU A 32 -15.25 -27.09 -0.24
C LEU A 32 -15.85 -25.76 -0.71
N ALA A 33 -17.17 -25.73 -0.95
CA ALA A 33 -17.93 -24.50 -0.84
C ALA A 33 -17.84 -24.01 0.61
N LEU A 34 -16.79 -23.25 0.90
CA LEU A 34 -16.71 -22.35 2.04
C LEU A 34 -18.05 -21.65 2.13
N ASN A 35 -18.74 -21.95 3.23
CA ASN A 35 -19.92 -21.28 3.68
C ASN A 35 -19.62 -19.78 3.64
N ARG A 36 -20.03 -19.08 2.59
CA ARG A 36 -20.10 -17.61 2.56
C ARG A 36 -21.55 -17.32 2.97
N PRO A 37 -21.88 -17.31 4.27
CA PRO A 37 -23.20 -16.86 4.66
C PRO A 37 -23.37 -15.43 4.15
N ALA A 38 -24.54 -15.17 3.58
CA ALA A 38 -24.98 -13.86 3.16
C ALA A 38 -25.02 -12.91 4.37
N LEU A 39 -23.91 -12.21 4.60
CA LEU A 39 -23.72 -11.17 5.60
C LEU A 39 -22.95 -10.00 4.96
N PHE A 40 -23.49 -9.46 3.86
CA PHE A 40 -23.05 -8.15 3.36
C PHE A 40 -24.18 -7.14 3.50
N ALA A 41 -24.53 -6.92 4.76
CA ALA A 41 -25.00 -5.66 5.28
C ALA A 41 -24.18 -5.36 6.54
N GLN A 42 -22.85 -5.25 6.38
CA GLN A 42 -21.96 -4.82 7.45
C GLN A 42 -21.06 -3.70 6.93
N LYS A 43 -21.42 -2.50 7.40
CA LYS A 43 -20.65 -1.25 7.41
C LYS A 43 -19.14 -1.53 7.45
N ARG A 44 -18.41 -1.03 6.44
CA ARG A 44 -16.96 -1.08 6.31
C ARG A 44 -16.29 -0.57 7.61
N ASN A 45 -15.79 -1.51 8.42
CA ASN A 45 -14.64 -1.29 9.29
C ASN A 45 -13.53 -2.15 8.70
N PHE A 46 -12.51 -1.46 8.23
CA PHE A 46 -11.27 -1.99 7.71
C PHE A 46 -10.46 -2.51 8.91
N ASP A 47 -10.79 -3.71 9.38
CA ASP A 47 -10.01 -4.41 10.41
C ASP A 47 -9.56 -5.75 9.80
N SER A 48 -8.38 -5.77 9.18
CA SER A 48 -7.60 -6.99 8.96
C SER A 48 -6.10 -6.68 8.98
N GLU A 49 -5.55 -6.72 10.20
CA GLU A 49 -4.22 -7.23 10.57
C GLU A 49 -3.13 -7.23 9.48
N CYS A 50 -2.72 -6.02 9.08
CA CYS A 50 -1.39 -5.54 8.69
C CYS A 50 -1.50 -3.99 8.60
N GLU A 51 -1.99 -3.32 9.65
CA GLU A 51 -2.04 -1.85 9.65
C GLU A 51 -0.62 -1.30 9.88
N VAL A 52 0.06 -0.97 8.78
CA VAL A 52 1.32 -0.22 8.80
C VAL A 52 1.10 1.19 9.38
N ASN A 53 -0.12 1.71 9.28
CA ASN A 53 -0.55 2.97 9.90
C ASN A 53 -1.93 2.82 10.58
N PRO A 54 -2.07 3.11 11.89
CA PRO A 54 -3.35 3.04 12.61
C PRO A 54 -4.28 4.23 12.35
N CYS A 55 -3.87 5.18 11.50
CA CYS A 55 -4.64 6.38 11.23
C CYS A 55 -5.63 6.19 10.06
N PRO A 56 -6.83 6.78 10.15
CA PRO A 56 -7.81 6.70 9.08
C PRO A 56 -7.32 7.45 7.83
N PHE A 57 -7.79 7.04 6.65
CA PHE A 57 -7.36 7.61 5.36
C PHE A 57 -7.50 9.13 5.26
N ALA A 58 -8.53 9.71 5.90
CA ALA A 58 -8.76 11.15 5.92
C ALA A 58 -7.79 11.94 6.82
N LYS A 59 -7.08 11.26 7.72
CA LYS A 59 -6.12 11.85 8.67
C LYS A 59 -4.86 10.97 8.76
N PRO A 60 -4.10 10.80 7.68
CA PRO A 60 -3.06 9.77 7.62
C PRO A 60 -1.80 10.08 8.43
N PHE A 61 -1.64 11.31 8.96
CA PHE A 61 -0.45 11.69 9.72
C PHE A 61 -0.61 11.33 11.20
N LEU A 62 0.30 10.50 11.72
CA LEU A 62 0.32 10.06 13.11
C LEU A 62 1.24 10.95 13.96
N CYS A 63 0.67 11.65 14.94
CA CYS A 63 1.43 12.38 15.95
C CYS A 63 2.28 11.43 16.80
N ARG A 64 3.46 11.89 17.24
CA ARG A 64 4.32 11.14 18.16
C ARG A 64 3.80 11.15 19.60
N SER A 65 2.99 12.15 19.96
CA SER A 65 2.44 12.34 21.30
C SER A 65 1.59 11.14 21.78
N GLN A 66 1.45 11.04 23.10
CA GLN A 66 0.47 10.16 23.73
C GLN A 66 -0.62 11.01 24.38
N PRO A 67 -1.92 10.76 24.10
CA PRO A 67 -2.46 9.68 23.27
C PRO A 67 -2.14 9.84 21.77
N LYS A 68 -2.08 8.71 21.04
CA LYS A 68 -1.87 8.72 19.59
C LYS A 68 -3.00 9.51 18.92
N THR A 69 -2.66 10.62 18.30
CA THR A 69 -3.58 11.49 17.58
C THR A 69 -3.25 11.47 16.10
N CYS A 70 -4.28 11.47 15.25
CA CYS A 70 -4.14 11.48 13.80
C CYS A 70 -4.69 12.79 13.23
N ILE A 71 -3.93 13.43 12.34
CA ILE A 71 -4.28 14.70 11.69
C ILE A 71 -4.19 14.58 10.16
N ALA A 72 -4.79 15.53 9.45
CA ALA A 72 -4.71 15.59 7.99
C ALA A 72 -3.38 16.22 7.57
N LEU A 73 -2.82 15.81 6.43
CA LEU A 73 -1.53 16.35 5.92
C LEU A 73 -1.53 17.86 5.74
N ARG A 74 -2.69 18.48 5.45
CA ARG A 74 -2.86 19.94 5.34
C ARG A 74 -2.64 20.71 6.65
N PHE A 75 -2.60 20.01 7.78
CA PHE A 75 -2.32 20.58 9.10
C PHE A 75 -0.84 20.43 9.49
N VAL A 76 -0.04 19.74 8.69
CA VAL A 76 1.41 19.69 8.92
C VAL A 76 2.03 21.01 8.46
N CYS A 77 2.75 21.69 9.35
CA CYS A 77 3.38 22.98 9.11
C CYS A 77 2.40 24.07 8.63
N ASP A 78 1.22 24.14 9.23
CA ASP A 78 0.22 25.17 8.94
C ASP A 78 0.43 26.45 9.82
N GLY A 79 1.36 26.37 10.76
CA GLY A 79 1.71 27.45 11.69
C GLY A 79 1.00 27.37 13.04
N THR A 80 0.16 26.34 13.25
CA THR A 80 -0.56 26.05 14.49
C THR A 80 -0.26 24.63 14.95
N PRO A 81 0.16 24.41 16.21
CA PRO A 81 0.34 23.05 16.72
C PRO A 81 -0.99 22.29 16.79
N ASP A 82 -1.15 21.28 15.94
CA ASP A 82 -2.28 20.34 15.95
C ASP A 82 -1.95 19.03 16.69
N CYS A 83 -0.67 18.65 16.78
CA CYS A 83 -0.22 17.62 17.73
C CYS A 83 0.03 18.25 19.11
N ASP A 84 -0.21 17.49 20.19
CA ASP A 84 -0.03 17.98 21.57
C ASP A 84 1.39 18.45 21.89
N ASP A 85 2.38 17.85 21.25
CA ASP A 85 3.81 18.17 21.35
C ASP A 85 4.30 19.12 20.24
N GLY A 86 3.42 19.55 19.33
CA GLY A 86 3.75 20.35 18.16
C GLY A 86 4.64 19.63 17.14
N PHE A 87 4.65 18.30 17.15
CA PHE A 87 5.45 17.48 16.24
C PHE A 87 5.19 17.81 14.76
N ASP A 88 3.95 18.11 14.42
CA ASP A 88 3.48 18.53 13.09
C ASP A 88 4.10 19.84 12.58
N GLU A 89 4.68 20.67 13.46
CA GLU A 89 5.34 21.93 13.13
C GLU A 89 6.88 21.81 13.09
N GLU A 90 7.42 20.58 13.21
CA GLU A 90 8.85 20.35 13.07
C GLU A 90 9.30 20.58 11.62
N LYS A 91 10.34 21.42 11.43
CA LYS A 91 10.88 21.77 10.11
C LYS A 91 11.26 20.54 9.25
N ALA A 92 11.66 19.44 9.88
CA ALA A 92 12.01 18.21 9.19
C ALA A 92 10.81 17.52 8.51
N LEU A 93 9.58 17.83 8.95
CA LEU A 93 8.34 17.22 8.47
C LEU A 93 7.58 18.11 7.49
N CYS A 94 7.92 19.39 7.34
CA CYS A 94 7.14 20.31 6.51
C CYS A 94 7.06 19.92 5.03
N ASN A 95 7.98 19.10 4.52
CA ASN A 95 7.87 18.56 3.17
C ASN A 95 6.64 17.63 3.05
N ALA A 96 6.22 16.95 4.12
CA ALA A 96 5.04 16.10 4.12
C ALA A 96 3.74 16.85 3.78
N ALA A 97 3.68 18.17 3.99
CA ALA A 97 2.54 19.00 3.58
C ALA A 97 2.38 19.10 2.04
N VAL A 98 3.46 18.87 1.28
CA VAL A 98 3.45 18.83 -0.19
C VAL A 98 2.83 17.53 -0.71
N ARG A 99 2.73 16.51 0.15
CA ARG A 99 2.25 15.20 -0.25
C ARG A 99 0.79 15.26 -0.71
N PRO A 100 0.45 14.68 -1.87
CA PRO A 100 -0.94 14.64 -2.32
C PRO A 100 -1.84 13.94 -1.29
N SER A 101 -3.09 14.40 -1.18
CA SER A 101 -4.04 13.81 -0.24
C SER A 101 -4.48 12.42 -0.70
N TYR A 102 -5.09 11.65 0.21
CA TYR A 102 -5.68 10.36 -0.13
C TYR A 102 -6.66 10.46 -1.31
N ASP A 103 -7.53 11.47 -1.30
CA ASP A 103 -8.53 11.65 -2.35
C ASP A 103 -7.86 11.94 -3.70
N ASP A 104 -6.85 12.81 -3.72
CA ASP A 104 -6.10 13.14 -4.95
C ASP A 104 -5.42 11.89 -5.52
N LEU A 105 -4.71 11.13 -4.69
CA LEU A 105 -4.04 9.88 -5.11
C LEU A 105 -5.04 8.82 -5.55
N PHE A 106 -6.17 8.69 -4.86
CA PHE A 106 -7.20 7.74 -5.23
C PHE A 106 -7.83 8.07 -6.59
N PHE A 107 -8.13 9.34 -6.86
CA PHE A 107 -8.66 9.75 -8.16
C PHE A 107 -7.64 9.59 -9.29
N PHE A 108 -6.37 9.94 -9.03
CA PHE A 108 -5.27 9.67 -9.95
C PHE A 108 -5.19 8.19 -10.30
N LEU A 109 -5.08 7.33 -9.27
CA LEU A 109 -5.00 5.89 -9.46
C LEU A 109 -6.23 5.36 -10.19
N LYS A 110 -7.43 5.83 -9.87
CA LYS A 110 -8.64 5.38 -10.59
C LYS A 110 -8.55 5.55 -12.11
N ASN A 111 -7.82 6.57 -12.59
CA ASN A 111 -7.63 6.83 -14.02
C ASN A 111 -6.44 6.03 -14.59
N GLU A 112 -5.36 5.87 -13.83
CA GLU A 112 -4.08 5.31 -14.32
C GLU A 112 -3.82 3.84 -13.88
N ILE A 113 -4.61 3.29 -12.97
CA ILE A 113 -4.40 1.95 -12.36
C ILE A 113 -4.42 0.82 -13.38
N ARG A 114 -5.07 1.02 -14.54
CA ARG A 114 -5.13 -0.03 -15.57
C ARG A 114 -3.75 -0.43 -16.07
N TRP A 115 -2.83 0.53 -16.22
CA TRP A 115 -1.47 0.25 -16.66
C TRP A 115 -0.49 0.25 -15.48
N MET A 116 -0.67 1.15 -14.49
CA MET A 116 0.20 1.24 -13.31
C MET A 116 0.01 0.05 -12.36
N GLY A 117 -1.23 -0.35 -12.08
CA GLY A 117 -1.58 -1.30 -11.03
C GLY A 117 -0.81 -2.62 -11.11
N PRO A 118 -0.89 -3.35 -12.24
CA PRO A 118 -0.14 -4.60 -12.40
C PRO A 118 1.39 -4.44 -12.41
N LYS A 119 1.92 -3.28 -12.81
CA LYS A 119 3.36 -3.06 -13.03
C LYS A 119 4.09 -2.54 -11.81
N PHE A 120 3.48 -1.59 -11.12
CA PHE A 120 4.10 -0.91 -9.98
C PHE A 120 3.58 -1.45 -8.65
N PHE A 121 2.35 -1.94 -8.59
CA PHE A 121 1.69 -2.26 -7.32
C PHE A 121 1.22 -3.71 -7.23
N ASN A 122 1.73 -4.61 -8.08
CA ASN A 122 1.37 -6.03 -8.09
C ASN A 122 -0.17 -6.28 -8.19
N GLY A 123 -0.91 -5.37 -8.81
CA GLY A 123 -2.37 -5.44 -8.90
C GLY A 123 -3.11 -5.18 -7.57
N ALA A 124 -2.45 -4.55 -6.59
CA ALA A 124 -3.04 -4.17 -5.32
C ALA A 124 -4.28 -3.25 -5.48
N ASN A 125 -5.13 -3.24 -4.44
CA ASN A 125 -6.34 -2.43 -4.41
C ASN A 125 -5.99 -0.92 -4.46
N PRO A 126 -6.61 -0.10 -5.33
CA PRO A 126 -6.31 1.32 -5.42
C PRO A 126 -6.58 2.11 -4.13
N GLU A 127 -7.53 1.70 -3.29
CA GLU A 127 -7.74 2.32 -1.96
C GLU A 127 -6.53 2.06 -1.05
N LEU A 128 -5.97 0.85 -1.07
CA LEU A 128 -4.78 0.49 -0.30
C LEU A 128 -3.54 1.22 -0.83
N VAL A 129 -3.36 1.26 -2.16
CA VAL A 129 -2.22 1.95 -2.80
C VAL A 129 -2.28 3.44 -2.51
N ALA A 130 -3.44 4.09 -2.65
CA ALA A 130 -3.61 5.51 -2.33
C ALA A 130 -3.23 5.78 -0.87
N HIS A 131 -3.71 4.97 0.06
CA HIS A 131 -3.35 5.11 1.46
C HIS A 131 -1.85 4.88 1.70
N ALA A 132 -1.27 3.82 1.16
CA ALA A 132 0.16 3.52 1.29
C ALA A 132 1.03 4.66 0.77
N LEU A 133 0.71 5.24 -0.39
CA LEU A 133 1.42 6.39 -0.95
C LEU A 133 1.33 7.65 -0.07
N THR A 134 0.22 7.84 0.68
CA THR A 134 0.12 8.94 1.66
C THR A 134 0.99 8.76 2.90
N VAL A 135 1.39 7.54 3.26
CA VAL A 135 2.01 7.24 4.56
C VAL A 135 3.45 6.73 4.46
N ALA A 136 3.80 6.05 3.38
CA ALA A 136 5.11 5.44 3.20
C ALA A 136 6.21 6.50 3.16
N SER A 137 7.29 6.27 3.91
CA SER A 137 8.43 7.20 3.92
C SER A 137 9.39 6.93 2.75
N ASP A 138 9.47 5.67 2.32
CA ASP A 138 10.34 5.22 1.25
C ASP A 138 9.74 4.04 0.44
N MET A 139 10.45 3.63 -0.61
CA MET A 139 10.07 2.52 -1.48
C MET A 139 9.88 1.20 -0.73
N HIS A 140 10.67 0.96 0.32
CA HIS A 140 10.59 -0.29 1.08
C HIS A 140 9.30 -0.33 1.90
N ASP A 141 8.97 0.75 2.61
CA ASP A 141 7.71 0.90 3.33
C ASP A 141 6.50 0.73 2.39
N LEU A 142 6.58 1.33 1.20
CA LEU A 142 5.53 1.23 0.19
C LEU A 142 5.37 -0.22 -0.30
N SER A 143 6.49 -0.86 -0.63
CA SER A 143 6.54 -2.24 -1.11
C SER A 143 5.94 -3.22 -0.12
N GLU A 144 6.31 -3.11 1.16
CA GLU A 144 5.75 -3.94 2.23
C GLU A 144 4.25 -3.69 2.40
N SER A 145 3.82 -2.42 2.36
CA SER A 145 2.42 -2.04 2.58
C SER A 145 1.47 -2.56 1.48
N VAL A 146 1.93 -2.60 0.22
CA VAL A 146 1.08 -2.99 -0.92
C VAL A 146 1.42 -4.37 -1.49
N GLY A 147 2.45 -5.04 -0.99
CA GLY A 147 2.88 -6.38 -1.43
C GLY A 147 3.53 -6.37 -2.81
N MET A 148 4.44 -5.43 -3.06
CA MET A 148 5.23 -5.36 -4.30
C MET A 148 6.28 -6.47 -4.37
N THR A 149 6.64 -6.87 -5.58
CA THR A 149 7.83 -7.69 -5.83
C THR A 149 9.04 -6.80 -6.12
N PRO A 150 10.28 -7.31 -6.05
CA PRO A 150 11.47 -6.56 -6.44
C PRO A 150 11.39 -6.01 -7.87
N GLU A 151 10.74 -6.73 -8.78
CA GLU A 151 10.51 -6.27 -10.15
C GLU A 151 9.53 -5.08 -10.21
N ASN A 152 8.50 -5.06 -9.36
CA ASN A 152 7.60 -3.91 -9.28
C ASN A 152 8.32 -2.67 -8.73
N GLU A 153 9.16 -2.85 -7.72
CA GLU A 153 10.00 -1.77 -7.16
C GLU A 153 10.93 -1.17 -8.20
N ASP A 154 11.62 -2.01 -8.99
CA ASP A 154 12.52 -1.56 -10.07
C ASP A 154 11.77 -0.78 -11.16
N MET A 155 10.59 -1.25 -11.55
CA MET A 155 9.73 -0.54 -12.51
C MET A 155 9.27 0.82 -11.96
N LEU A 156 8.87 0.88 -10.69
CA LEU A 156 8.43 2.13 -10.07
C LEU A 156 9.60 3.10 -9.87
N ARG A 157 10.79 2.61 -9.49
CA ARG A 157 12.02 3.40 -9.42
C ARG A 157 12.36 4.02 -10.78
N THR A 158 12.32 3.21 -11.84
CA THR A 158 12.54 3.69 -13.21
C THR A 158 11.52 4.78 -13.59
N ALA A 159 10.27 4.68 -13.14
CA ALA A 159 9.26 5.71 -13.39
C ALA A 159 9.61 7.04 -12.68
N PHE A 160 10.10 6.99 -11.44
CA PHE A 160 10.58 8.19 -10.74
C PHE A 160 11.81 8.81 -11.41
N GLU A 161 12.78 7.99 -11.85
CA GLU A 161 13.96 8.46 -12.58
C GLU A 161 13.58 9.14 -13.89
N ALA A 162 12.66 8.55 -14.65
CA ALA A 162 12.14 9.12 -15.88
C ALA A 162 11.43 10.47 -15.65
N VAL A 163 10.70 10.64 -14.54
CA VAL A 163 10.11 11.93 -14.15
C VAL A 163 11.18 12.96 -13.80
N LEU A 164 12.24 12.59 -13.05
CA LEU A 164 13.36 13.49 -12.79
C LEU A 164 14.06 13.96 -14.08
N GLU A 165 14.20 13.08 -15.06
CA GLU A 165 14.83 13.38 -16.34
C GLU A 165 13.90 14.13 -17.30
N GLY A 166 12.60 14.19 -17.00
CA GLY A 166 11.60 14.74 -17.90
C GLY A 166 11.40 13.90 -19.17
N ASP A 167 11.70 12.60 -19.12
CA ASP A 167 11.61 11.67 -20.24
C ASP A 167 10.40 10.74 -20.10
N GLU A 168 9.39 10.90 -20.94
CA GLU A 168 8.20 10.05 -20.91
C GLU A 168 8.41 8.66 -21.53
N ARG A 169 9.48 8.46 -22.32
CA ARG A 169 9.68 7.23 -23.12
C ARG A 169 9.76 5.96 -22.27
N PRO A 170 10.46 5.93 -21.11
CA PRO A 170 10.45 4.74 -20.25
C PRO A 170 9.05 4.35 -19.80
N LEU A 171 8.19 5.31 -19.44
CA LEU A 171 6.82 5.04 -19.03
C LEU A 171 5.94 4.61 -20.21
N GLN A 172 6.11 5.22 -21.38
CA GLN A 172 5.43 4.76 -22.60
C GLN A 172 5.81 3.32 -22.96
N ASN A 173 7.09 2.95 -22.83
CA ASN A 173 7.56 1.56 -23.00
C ASN A 173 6.94 0.61 -21.95
N MET A 174 6.60 1.13 -20.78
CA MET A 174 5.83 0.42 -19.76
C MET A 174 4.32 0.42 -20.02
N GLY A 175 3.83 1.08 -21.08
CA GLY A 175 2.41 1.09 -21.44
C GLY A 175 1.60 2.24 -20.83
N MET A 176 2.26 3.32 -20.42
CA MET A 176 1.57 4.58 -20.10
C MET A 176 0.80 5.08 -21.35
N PRO A 177 -0.49 5.43 -21.23
CA PRO A 177 -1.27 5.97 -22.33
C PRO A 177 -0.74 7.31 -22.85
N ASP A 178 -0.93 7.55 -24.14
CA ASP A 178 -0.63 8.85 -24.76
C ASP A 178 -1.41 9.97 -24.05
N GLY A 179 -0.71 11.02 -23.62
CA GLY A 179 -1.30 12.14 -22.91
C GLY A 179 -1.43 12.00 -21.39
N SER A 180 -1.16 10.82 -20.81
CA SER A 180 -1.12 10.64 -19.34
C SER A 180 0.13 11.24 -18.68
N TRP A 181 1.16 11.59 -19.47
CA TRP A 181 2.43 12.09 -18.96
C TRP A 181 2.29 13.25 -17.98
N HIS A 182 1.45 14.24 -18.28
CA HIS A 182 1.32 15.43 -17.44
C HIS A 182 0.86 15.09 -16.02
N GLU A 183 -0.16 14.23 -15.90
CA GLU A 183 -0.72 13.84 -14.62
C GLU A 183 0.23 12.92 -13.84
N VAL A 184 0.83 11.94 -14.54
CA VAL A 184 1.77 10.99 -13.93
C VAL A 184 3.04 11.70 -13.44
N HIS A 185 3.59 12.59 -14.26
CA HIS A 185 4.72 13.44 -13.88
C HIS A 185 4.38 14.26 -12.65
N TYR A 186 3.24 14.97 -12.65
CA TYR A 186 2.82 15.81 -11.54
C TYR A 186 2.73 15.03 -10.22
N VAL A 187 2.07 13.86 -10.22
CA VAL A 187 1.90 13.07 -8.99
C VAL A 187 3.22 12.49 -8.49
N LEU A 188 4.04 11.90 -9.37
CA LEU A 188 5.32 11.32 -8.97
C LEU A 188 6.31 12.41 -8.51
N GLU A 189 6.33 13.57 -9.16
CA GLU A 189 7.11 14.73 -8.73
C GLU A 189 6.68 15.20 -7.33
N LYS A 190 5.38 15.35 -7.07
CA LYS A 190 4.88 15.76 -5.75
C LYS A 190 5.21 14.75 -4.65
N LEU A 191 5.20 13.46 -4.97
CA LEU A 191 5.65 12.44 -4.02
C LEU A 191 7.13 12.64 -3.64
N MET A 192 8.01 12.86 -4.62
CA MET A 192 9.44 13.14 -4.36
C MET A 192 9.64 14.42 -3.54
N GLU A 193 8.96 15.51 -3.92
CA GLU A 193 9.02 16.79 -3.19
C GLU A 193 8.53 16.65 -1.75
N SER A 194 7.61 15.72 -1.48
CA SER A 194 7.11 15.45 -0.14
C SER A 194 8.09 14.68 0.77
N GLY A 195 9.29 14.37 0.27
CA GLY A 195 10.32 13.64 0.99
C GLY A 195 10.23 12.12 0.87
N PHE A 196 9.39 11.59 -0.04
CA PHE A 196 9.38 10.16 -0.36
C PHE A 196 10.71 9.74 -0.99
N LYS A 197 11.35 8.71 -0.44
CA LYS A 197 12.62 8.18 -0.95
C LYS A 197 12.34 6.96 -1.82
N TYR A 198 12.36 7.14 -3.13
CA TYR A 198 12.09 6.07 -4.08
C TYR A 198 13.32 5.23 -4.37
#